data_AF-A0AA88NI80-F1
#
_entry.id   AF-A0AA88NI80-F1
#
_cell.length_a   1.000
_cell.length_b   1.000
_cell.length_c   1.000
_cell.angle_alpha   90.00
_cell.angle_beta   90.00
_cell.angle_gamma   90.00
#
_symmetry.space_group_name_H-M   'P 1'
#
loop_
_entity.id
_entity.type
_entity.pdbx_description
1 polymer ?
#
loop_
_entity_poly.entity_id
_entity_poly.type
_entity_poly.pdbx_seq_one_letter_code
_entity_poly.pdbx_strand_id
1 'polypeptide(L)'
;MAAHTQKNNKPGKSGGKEAQPLIIAKTPAEEQRLKLERLMRNPDKPAPIPDRPKEWNPRAPPEFVRDVMGSSAGAGSGEFHVYRHLRRREYQRQDFLDKMAEKLNKDDDYLDKLDKNKQAAEERTAKRRKKREKLKQKKLLAKKAKLEAKNKKEGDAEKSSESSEEEEEEEEEKEEREAEDDAEHLAGWTV
;
A
#
# COMPACT_ATOMS: atom_id res chain seq x y z
N MET A 1 -51.08 -7.26 51.36
CA MET A 1 -50.45 -6.62 50.18
C MET A 1 -49.77 -7.70 49.38
N ALA A 2 -50.33 -8.08 48.23
CA ALA A 2 -49.86 -9.21 47.42
C ALA A 2 -48.62 -8.81 46.58
N ALA A 3 -47.56 -9.61 46.65
CA ALA A 3 -46.32 -9.38 45.92
C ALA A 3 -46.49 -9.79 44.44
N HIS A 4 -46.30 -8.83 43.54
CA HIS A 4 -46.37 -9.04 42.09
C HIS A 4 -45.02 -9.58 41.60
N THR A 5 -44.97 -10.85 41.18
CA THR A 5 -43.77 -11.47 40.61
C THR A 5 -43.70 -11.14 39.11
N GLN A 6 -42.71 -10.33 38.72
CA GLN A 6 -42.44 -10.03 37.31
C GLN A 6 -41.88 -11.27 36.62
N LYS A 7 -42.66 -11.85 35.70
CA LYS A 7 -42.21 -12.90 34.78
C LYS A 7 -41.26 -12.29 33.77
N ASN A 8 -39.99 -12.71 33.83
CA ASN A 8 -38.97 -12.37 32.83
C ASN A 8 -39.33 -12.98 31.47
N ASN A 9 -39.86 -12.17 30.56
CA ASN A 9 -40.05 -12.52 29.14
C ASN A 9 -38.69 -12.51 28.43
N LYS A 10 -37.93 -13.61 28.56
CA LYS A 10 -36.79 -13.88 27.69
C LYS A 10 -37.34 -14.52 26.41
N PRO A 11 -37.15 -13.93 25.22
CA PRO A 11 -37.64 -14.54 23.99
C PRO A 11 -36.99 -15.92 23.84
N GLY A 12 -37.83 -16.94 23.71
CA GLY A 12 -37.42 -18.32 23.53
C GLY A 12 -36.50 -18.44 22.32
N LYS A 13 -35.43 -19.22 22.48
CA LYS A 13 -34.49 -19.53 21.42
C LYS A 13 -35.21 -20.36 20.35
N SER A 14 -35.69 -19.71 19.31
CA SER A 14 -36.37 -20.33 18.18
C SER A 14 -35.41 -21.23 17.41
N GLY A 15 -35.83 -22.46 17.15
CA GLY A 15 -35.27 -23.33 16.12
C GLY A 15 -34.13 -24.24 16.59
N GLY A 16 -34.46 -25.52 16.82
CA GLY A 16 -33.48 -26.59 16.90
C GLY A 16 -32.57 -26.56 15.68
N LYS A 17 -31.26 -26.46 15.91
CA LYS A 17 -30.27 -26.64 14.85
C LYS A 17 -30.31 -28.12 14.47
N GLU A 18 -30.86 -28.44 13.31
CA GLU A 18 -30.69 -29.77 12.73
C GLU A 18 -29.19 -30.09 12.70
N ALA A 19 -28.81 -31.15 13.42
CA ALA A 19 -27.42 -31.56 13.55
C ALA A 19 -26.94 -32.06 12.18
N GLN A 20 -26.14 -31.24 11.50
CA GLN A 20 -25.54 -31.62 10.22
C GLN A 20 -24.41 -32.64 10.45
N PRO A 21 -24.26 -33.64 9.57
CA PRO A 21 -23.09 -34.51 9.59
C PRO A 21 -21.83 -33.68 9.38
N LEU A 22 -20.77 -33.97 10.14
CA LEU A 22 -19.47 -33.33 9.98
C LEU A 22 -18.85 -33.79 8.65
N ILE A 23 -19.06 -33.01 7.59
CA ILE A 23 -18.41 -33.20 6.30
C ILE A 23 -17.04 -32.53 6.38
N ILE A 24 -15.98 -33.35 6.37
CA ILE A 24 -14.61 -32.87 6.25
C ILE A 24 -14.40 -32.51 4.78
N ALA A 25 -14.20 -31.22 4.50
CA ALA A 25 -13.91 -30.74 3.15
C ALA A 25 -12.56 -31.30 2.68
N LYS A 26 -12.52 -31.85 1.48
CA LYS A 26 -11.30 -32.35 0.83
C LYS A 26 -10.69 -31.32 -0.12
N THR A 27 -11.50 -30.37 -0.59
CA THR A 27 -11.11 -29.31 -1.53
C THR A 27 -11.45 -27.92 -0.99
N PRO A 28 -10.72 -26.86 -1.39
CA PRO A 28 -11.04 -25.49 -0.97
C PRO A 28 -12.43 -25.04 -1.46
N ALA A 29 -12.89 -25.57 -2.60
CA ALA A 29 -14.23 -25.33 -3.12
C ALA A 29 -15.32 -25.90 -2.19
N GLU A 30 -15.09 -27.09 -1.61
CA GLU A 30 -16.02 -27.69 -0.64
C GLU A 30 -16.08 -26.88 0.67
N GLU A 31 -14.97 -26.33 1.16
CA GLU A 31 -14.98 -25.45 2.34
C GLU A 31 -15.81 -24.18 2.11
N GLN A 32 -15.67 -23.56 0.93
CA GLN A 32 -16.46 -22.41 0.55
C GLN A 32 -17.94 -22.77 0.44
N ARG A 33 -18.25 -23.92 -0.18
CA ARG A 33 -19.63 -24.44 -0.28
C ARG A 33 -20.27 -24.59 1.09
N LEU A 34 -19.58 -25.21 2.05
CA LEU A 34 -20.08 -25.40 3.42
C LEU A 34 -20.27 -24.06 4.17
N LYS A 35 -19.35 -23.09 3.97
CA LYS A 35 -19.49 -21.73 4.53
C LYS A 35 -20.68 -20.99 3.92
N LEU A 36 -20.88 -21.10 2.61
CA LEU A 36 -22.03 -20.52 1.91
C LEU A 36 -23.33 -21.16 2.36
N GLU A 37 -23.42 -22.48 2.43
CA GLU A 37 -24.60 -23.21 2.92
C GLU A 37 -24.98 -22.78 4.35
N ARG A 38 -23.97 -22.57 5.22
CA ARG A 38 -24.16 -22.04 6.57
C ARG A 38 -24.71 -20.61 6.58
N LEU A 39 -24.26 -19.75 5.66
CA LEU A 39 -24.74 -18.36 5.54
C LEU A 39 -26.15 -18.32 4.94
N MET A 40 -26.42 -19.10 3.90
CA MET A 40 -27.73 -19.19 3.23
C MET A 40 -28.81 -19.82 4.09
N ARG A 41 -28.45 -20.57 5.15
CA ARG A 41 -29.41 -21.08 6.14
C ARG A 41 -30.15 -19.96 6.89
N ASN A 42 -29.58 -18.75 6.97
CA ASN A 42 -30.23 -17.57 7.56
C ASN A 42 -29.96 -16.33 6.69
N PRO A 43 -30.70 -16.14 5.58
CA PRO A 43 -30.44 -15.04 4.64
C PRO A 43 -30.76 -13.66 5.23
N ASP A 44 -31.67 -13.58 6.20
CA ASP A 44 -32.05 -12.31 6.85
C ASP A 44 -31.00 -11.79 7.83
N LYS A 45 -30.02 -12.61 8.23
CA LYS A 45 -28.95 -12.20 9.13
C LYS A 45 -27.79 -11.62 8.32
N PRO A 46 -27.41 -10.34 8.52
CA PRO A 46 -26.26 -9.78 7.81
C PRO A 46 -24.99 -10.57 8.13
N ALA A 47 -24.19 -10.82 7.10
CA ALA A 47 -22.93 -11.51 7.25
C ALA A 47 -21.98 -10.69 8.14
N PRO A 48 -21.35 -11.27 9.17
CA PRO A 48 -20.40 -10.56 10.00
C PRO A 48 -19.10 -10.35 9.21
N ILE A 49 -18.96 -9.19 8.58
CA ILE A 49 -17.71 -8.74 7.98
C ILE A 49 -16.87 -8.16 9.13
N PRO A 50 -15.72 -8.75 9.47
CA PRO A 50 -14.89 -8.23 10.55
C PRO A 50 -14.27 -6.90 10.11
N ASP A 51 -14.35 -5.91 10.98
CA ASP A 51 -13.59 -4.67 10.84
C ASP A 51 -12.08 -4.94 10.94
N ARG A 52 -11.28 -3.98 10.46
CA ARG A 52 -9.82 -4.07 10.54
C ARG A 52 -9.39 -4.33 11.99
N PRO A 53 -8.49 -5.29 12.23
CA PRO A 53 -8.05 -5.61 13.58
C PRO A 53 -7.42 -4.35 14.20
N LYS A 54 -7.95 -3.95 15.35
CA LYS A 54 -7.43 -2.79 16.08
C LYS A 54 -6.05 -3.12 16.62
N GLU A 55 -5.07 -2.27 16.30
CA GLU A 55 -3.72 -2.38 16.86
C GLU A 55 -3.77 -2.24 18.39
N TRP A 56 -2.95 -3.04 19.08
CA TRP A 56 -2.84 -2.98 20.53
C TRP A 56 -2.20 -1.64 20.91
N ASN A 57 -2.87 -0.89 21.79
CA ASN A 57 -2.38 0.39 22.29
C ASN A 57 -2.25 0.28 23.82
N PRO A 58 -1.13 0.71 24.44
CA PRO A 58 -1.03 0.82 25.88
C PRO A 58 -2.23 1.58 26.45
N ARG A 59 -2.80 1.06 27.56
CA ARG A 59 -3.91 1.76 28.22
C ARG A 59 -3.39 3.07 28.82
N ALA A 60 -4.17 4.14 28.65
CA ALA A 60 -3.87 5.41 29.28
C ALA A 60 -3.75 5.23 30.81
N PRO A 61 -2.78 5.91 31.46
CA PRO A 61 -2.69 5.90 32.91
C PRO A 61 -3.98 6.48 33.53
N PRO A 62 -4.44 5.96 34.67
CA PRO A 62 -5.59 6.52 35.36
C PRO A 62 -5.26 7.92 35.89
N GLU A 63 -6.19 8.87 35.72
CA GLU A 63 -6.04 10.27 36.13
C GLU A 63 -5.80 10.44 37.64
N PHE A 64 -6.53 9.68 38.47
CA PHE A 64 -6.43 9.77 39.93
C PHE A 64 -6.23 8.39 40.55
N VAL A 65 -5.15 8.26 41.31
CA VAL A 65 -4.90 7.12 42.20
C VAL A 65 -5.51 7.48 43.56
N ARG A 66 -6.46 6.67 44.04
CA ARG A 66 -7.24 6.96 45.26
C ARG A 66 -6.62 6.35 46.52
N ASP A 67 -5.79 5.34 46.33
CA ASP A 67 -5.19 4.45 47.32
C ASP A 67 -3.74 4.83 47.63
N VAL A 68 -3.38 6.10 47.47
CA VAL A 68 -2.04 6.60 47.78
C VAL A 68 -1.85 6.66 49.30
N MET A 69 -0.95 5.83 49.83
CA MET A 69 -0.52 5.88 51.23
C MET A 69 0.44 7.07 51.44
N GLY A 70 0.50 7.61 52.66
CA GLY A 70 1.31 8.80 52.96
C GLY A 70 2.81 8.65 52.63
N SER A 71 3.47 9.74 52.25
CA SER A 71 4.85 9.70 51.72
C SER A 71 5.90 9.20 52.70
N SER A 72 5.64 9.28 54.00
CA SER A 72 6.52 8.77 55.07
C SER A 72 6.11 7.38 55.58
N ALA A 73 5.07 6.77 55.01
CA ALA A 73 4.64 5.44 55.40
C ALA A 73 5.65 4.37 54.92
N GLY A 74 5.83 3.32 55.72
CA GLY A 74 6.74 2.22 55.38
C GLY A 74 6.24 1.34 54.22
N ALA A 75 7.09 0.44 53.74
CA ALA A 75 6.73 -0.50 52.67
C ALA A 75 5.65 -1.49 53.16
N GLY A 76 4.46 -1.41 52.57
CA GLY A 76 3.37 -2.35 52.82
C GLY A 76 3.56 -3.68 52.07
N SER A 77 2.82 -4.71 52.48
CA SER A 77 2.88 -6.04 51.83
C SER A 77 2.42 -6.04 50.36
N GLY A 78 1.57 -5.08 49.97
CA GLY A 78 1.07 -4.93 48.61
C GLY A 78 1.98 -4.13 47.67
N GLU A 79 2.95 -3.39 48.19
CA GLU A 79 3.76 -2.43 47.42
C GLU A 79 4.58 -3.12 46.32
N PHE A 80 5.07 -4.33 46.61
CA PHE A 80 5.79 -5.14 45.61
C PHE A 80 4.93 -5.47 44.38
N HIS A 81 3.64 -5.77 44.58
CA HIS A 81 2.74 -6.06 43.47
C HIS A 81 2.35 -4.81 42.70
N VAL A 82 2.19 -3.68 43.37
CA VAL A 82 1.98 -2.38 42.72
C VAL A 82 3.16 -2.07 41.79
N TYR A 83 4.40 -2.16 42.29
CA TYR A 83 5.60 -1.98 41.46
C TYR A 83 5.68 -2.97 40.30
N ARG A 84 5.41 -4.27 40.53
CA ARG A 84 5.41 -5.30 39.48
C ARG A 84 4.43 -4.97 38.35
N HIS A 85 3.22 -4.52 38.68
CA HIS A 85 2.20 -4.14 37.70
C HIS A 85 2.57 -2.84 36.98
N LEU A 86 3.08 -1.85 37.70
CA LEU A 86 3.52 -0.58 37.14
C LEU A 86 4.70 -0.78 36.17
N ARG A 87 5.73 -1.53 36.57
CA ARG A 87 6.90 -1.83 35.74
C ARG A 87 6.52 -2.58 34.47
N ARG A 88 5.64 -3.58 34.58
CA ARG A 88 5.15 -4.31 33.40
C ARG A 88 4.38 -3.38 32.46
N ARG A 89 3.51 -2.52 32.98
CA ARG A 89 2.76 -1.54 32.18
C ARG A 89 3.72 -0.58 31.47
N GLU A 90 4.74 -0.11 32.16
CA GLU A 90 5.71 0.83 31.64
C GLU A 90 6.60 0.22 30.55
N TYR A 91 7.09 -1.00 30.75
CA TYR A 91 7.86 -1.71 29.71
C TYR A 91 7.03 -1.99 28.46
N GLN A 92 5.76 -2.37 28.63
CA GLN A 92 4.86 -2.55 27.48
C GLN A 92 4.59 -1.23 26.75
N ARG A 93 4.50 -0.10 27.47
CA ARG A 93 4.35 1.24 26.89
C ARG A 93 5.59 1.65 26.11
N GLN A 94 6.78 1.45 26.70
CA GLN A 94 8.06 1.78 26.07
C GLN A 94 8.30 0.95 24.81
N ASP A 95 8.16 -0.38 24.90
CA ASP A 95 8.31 -1.31 23.77
C ASP A 95 7.32 -0.99 22.63
N PHE A 96 6.10 -0.55 22.95
CA PHE A 96 5.15 -0.09 21.95
C PHE A 96 5.60 1.19 21.26
N LEU A 97 6.09 2.18 22.01
CA LEU A 97 6.58 3.44 21.43
C LEU A 97 7.80 3.21 20.55
N ASP A 98 8.74 2.37 21.00
CA ASP A 98 9.94 2.04 20.26
C ASP A 98 9.57 1.34 18.92
N LYS A 99 8.67 0.34 18.97
CA LYS A 99 8.16 -0.34 17.76
C LYS A 99 7.41 0.59 16.81
N MET A 100 6.60 1.51 17.35
CA MET A 100 5.89 2.49 16.53
C MET A 100 6.86 3.46 15.86
N ALA A 101 7.84 3.97 16.59
CA ALA A 101 8.87 4.85 16.05
C ALA A 101 9.69 4.15 14.95
N GLU A 102 10.10 2.90 15.17
CA GLU A 102 10.78 2.10 14.16
C GLU A 102 9.93 1.87 12.90
N LYS A 103 8.64 1.57 13.07
CA LYS A 103 7.72 1.37 11.95
C LYS A 103 7.56 2.65 11.13
N LEU A 104 7.32 3.78 11.79
CA LEU A 104 7.17 5.07 11.13
C LEU A 104 8.44 5.46 10.36
N ASN A 105 9.62 5.34 10.98
CA ASN A 105 10.88 5.64 10.30
C ASN A 105 11.10 4.76 9.06
N LYS A 106 10.78 3.46 9.15
CA LYS A 106 10.89 2.53 8.02
C LYS A 106 9.90 2.84 6.90
N ASP A 107 8.68 3.25 7.25
CA ASP A 107 7.64 3.65 6.31
C ASP A 107 8.04 4.95 5.59
N ASP A 108 8.56 5.94 6.31
CA ASP A 108 9.05 7.21 5.74
C ASP A 108 10.24 6.97 4.80
N ASP A 109 11.23 6.18 5.22
CA ASP A 109 12.37 5.78 4.39
C ASP A 109 11.93 5.06 3.11
N TYR A 110 10.86 4.26 3.19
CA TYR A 110 10.31 3.55 2.06
C TYR A 110 9.61 4.48 1.07
N LEU A 111 8.79 5.41 1.57
CA LEU A 111 8.12 6.42 0.74
C LEU A 111 9.14 7.32 0.03
N ASP A 112 10.15 7.77 0.75
CA ASP A 112 11.25 8.55 0.19
C ASP A 112 11.99 7.81 -0.94
N LYS A 113 12.25 6.50 -0.76
CA LYS A 113 12.87 5.67 -1.80
C LYS A 113 11.97 5.51 -3.01
N LEU A 114 10.68 5.28 -2.81
CA LEU A 114 9.71 5.19 -3.90
C LEU A 114 9.66 6.49 -4.71
N ASP A 115 9.61 7.63 -4.05
CA ASP A 115 9.48 8.90 -4.72
C ASP A 115 10.77 9.30 -5.44
N LYS A 116 11.95 9.01 -4.88
CA LYS A 116 13.24 9.13 -5.58
C LYS A 116 13.29 8.25 -6.83
N ASN A 117 12.82 7.01 -6.75
CA ASN A 117 12.79 6.10 -7.90
C ASN A 117 11.82 6.57 -8.99
N LYS A 118 10.64 7.08 -8.61
CA LYS A 118 9.68 7.68 -9.56
C LYS A 118 10.27 8.90 -10.24
N GLN A 119 10.88 9.82 -9.47
CA GLN A 119 11.52 11.03 -10.02
C GLN A 119 12.65 10.66 -10.99
N ALA A 120 13.52 9.71 -10.62
CA ALA A 120 14.59 9.25 -11.51
C ALA A 120 14.04 8.65 -12.82
N ALA A 121 12.96 7.85 -12.74
CA ALA A 121 12.30 7.30 -13.92
C ALA A 121 11.63 8.41 -14.78
N GLU A 122 11.01 9.39 -14.14
CA GLU A 122 10.39 10.54 -14.81
C GLU A 122 11.43 11.44 -15.49
N GLU A 123 12.58 11.69 -14.86
CA GLU A 123 13.67 12.47 -15.45
C GLU A 123 14.27 11.77 -16.67
N ARG A 124 14.51 10.44 -16.57
CA ARG A 124 14.98 9.62 -17.68
C ARG A 124 13.99 9.64 -18.85
N THR A 125 12.71 9.42 -18.57
CA THR A 125 11.65 9.41 -19.59
C THR A 125 11.41 10.80 -20.18
N ALA A 126 11.49 11.87 -19.39
CA ALA A 126 11.36 13.25 -19.85
C ALA A 126 12.53 13.66 -20.75
N LYS A 127 13.78 13.27 -20.41
CA LYS A 127 14.95 13.51 -21.27
C LYS A 127 14.77 12.84 -22.63
N ARG A 128 14.36 11.56 -22.66
CA ARG A 128 14.07 10.82 -23.89
C ARG A 128 12.90 11.42 -24.68
N ARG A 129 11.82 11.81 -24.00
CA ARG A 129 10.66 12.48 -24.63
C ARG A 129 11.07 13.80 -25.29
N LYS A 130 11.84 14.64 -24.60
CA LYS A 130 12.34 15.92 -25.14
C LYS A 130 13.24 15.72 -26.37
N LYS A 131 14.12 14.70 -26.38
CA LYS A 131 14.94 14.37 -27.56
C LYS A 131 14.04 13.99 -28.76
N ARG A 132 13.10 13.06 -28.57
CA ARG A 132 12.14 12.64 -29.61
C ARG A 132 11.25 13.78 -30.12
N GLU A 133 10.81 14.68 -29.25
CA GLU A 133 10.03 15.86 -29.64
C GLU A 133 10.82 16.82 -30.52
N LYS A 134 12.11 17.07 -30.20
CA LYS A 134 13.00 17.88 -31.04
C LYS A 134 13.19 17.26 -32.42
N LEU A 135 13.46 15.95 -32.49
CA LEU A 135 13.56 15.20 -33.75
C LEU A 135 12.27 15.29 -34.57
N LYS A 136 11.09 15.09 -33.96
CA LYS A 136 9.80 15.26 -34.62
C LYS A 136 9.60 16.68 -35.17
N GLN A 137 10.00 17.71 -34.41
CA GLN A 137 9.93 19.09 -34.86
C GLN A 137 10.86 19.36 -36.05
N LYS A 138 12.12 18.89 -36.01
CA LYS A 138 13.05 18.97 -37.14
C LYS A 138 12.46 18.30 -38.40
N LYS A 139 11.95 17.06 -38.28
CA LYS A 139 11.32 16.31 -39.38
C LYS A 139 10.10 17.04 -39.97
N LEU A 140 9.27 17.66 -39.12
CA LEU A 140 8.12 18.46 -39.58
C LEU A 140 8.55 19.73 -40.32
N LEU A 141 9.58 20.43 -39.83
CA LEU A 141 10.13 21.62 -40.49
C LEU A 141 10.77 21.27 -41.83
N ALA A 142 11.55 20.18 -41.91
CA ALA A 142 12.14 19.70 -43.15
C ALA A 142 11.07 19.32 -44.19
N LYS A 143 9.98 18.64 -43.77
CA LYS A 143 8.85 18.33 -44.67
C LYS A 143 8.15 19.59 -45.17
N LYS A 144 7.92 20.60 -44.32
CA LYS A 144 7.35 21.89 -44.73
C LYS A 144 8.26 22.62 -45.72
N ALA A 145 9.57 22.66 -45.44
CA ALA A 145 10.56 23.26 -46.34
C ALA A 145 10.63 22.53 -47.69
N LYS A 146 10.59 21.19 -47.71
CA LYS A 146 10.53 20.38 -48.94
C LYS A 146 9.24 20.67 -49.73
N LEU A 147 8.09 20.82 -49.08
CA LEU A 147 6.82 21.18 -49.74
C LEU A 147 6.83 22.61 -50.29
N GLU A 148 7.38 23.58 -49.57
CA GLU A 148 7.54 24.96 -50.05
C GLU A 148 8.55 25.07 -51.19
N ALA A 149 9.64 24.30 -51.15
CA ALA A 149 10.62 24.21 -52.23
C ALA A 149 10.01 23.54 -53.48
N LYS A 150 9.21 22.49 -53.31
CA LYS A 150 8.49 21.82 -54.41
C LYS A 150 7.43 22.72 -55.06
N ASN A 151 6.80 23.62 -54.29
CA ASN A 151 5.91 24.64 -54.85
C ASN A 151 6.66 25.82 -55.52
N LYS A 152 7.97 25.98 -55.30
CA LYS A 152 8.79 27.06 -55.87
C LYS A 152 9.73 26.63 -57.02
N LYS A 153 9.96 25.33 -57.21
CA LYS A 153 10.84 24.80 -58.28
C LYS A 153 10.27 23.54 -58.92
N GLU A 154 9.69 23.70 -60.11
CA GLU A 154 9.80 22.69 -61.16
C GLU A 154 11.21 22.80 -61.75
N GLY A 155 12.14 21.94 -61.32
CA GLY A 155 13.49 21.84 -61.88
C GLY A 155 14.60 21.85 -60.84
N ASP A 156 15.33 20.74 -60.76
CA ASP A 156 16.60 20.53 -60.06
C ASP A 156 16.50 20.27 -58.53
N ALA A 157 16.32 19.00 -58.15
CA ALA A 157 16.09 18.58 -56.76
C ALA A 157 16.72 17.22 -56.37
N GLU A 158 17.84 16.81 -56.99
CA GLU A 158 18.41 15.47 -56.74
C GLU A 158 19.65 15.45 -55.84
N LYS A 159 20.30 16.58 -55.56
CA LYS A 159 21.63 16.57 -54.89
C LYS A 159 21.67 17.03 -53.42
N SER A 160 20.53 17.38 -52.81
CA SER A 160 20.51 17.89 -51.42
C SER A 160 19.73 17.02 -50.42
N SER A 161 19.23 15.85 -50.82
CA SER A 161 18.53 14.95 -49.87
C SER A 161 19.49 14.04 -49.11
N GLU A 162 20.53 13.55 -49.78
CA GLU A 162 21.41 12.47 -49.29
C GLU A 162 22.21 12.89 -48.04
N SER A 163 22.73 14.12 -48.00
CA SER A 163 23.49 14.64 -46.85
C SER A 163 22.64 14.90 -45.60
N SER A 164 21.31 15.03 -45.73
CA SER A 164 20.42 15.22 -44.58
C SER A 164 19.86 13.90 -44.06
N GLU A 165 19.91 12.84 -44.87
CA GLU A 165 19.46 11.50 -44.50
C GLU A 165 20.55 10.76 -43.71
N GLU A 166 21.84 10.94 -44.05
CA GLU A 166 22.96 10.35 -43.29
C GLU A 166 23.10 10.91 -41.86
N GLU A 167 22.90 12.22 -41.63
CA GLU A 167 22.93 12.79 -40.27
C GLU A 167 21.74 12.34 -39.41
N GLU A 168 20.61 11.96 -40.03
CA GLU A 168 19.44 11.44 -39.32
C GLU A 168 19.64 9.99 -38.87
N GLU A 169 20.27 9.14 -39.69
CA GLU A 169 20.57 7.75 -39.33
C GLU A 169 21.61 7.65 -38.21
N GLU A 170 22.63 8.52 -38.20
CA GLU A 170 23.61 8.55 -37.09
C GLU A 170 23.03 9.03 -35.75
N GLU A 171 22.06 9.96 -35.77
CA GLU A 171 21.37 10.39 -34.53
C GLU A 171 20.42 9.29 -34.01
N GLU A 172 19.78 8.50 -34.89
CA GLU A 172 18.91 7.38 -34.51
C GLU A 172 19.71 6.19 -33.95
N GLU A 173 20.84 5.80 -34.57
CA GLU A 173 21.70 4.72 -34.04
C GLU A 173 22.30 5.08 -32.66
N LYS A 174 22.67 6.34 -32.44
CA LYS A 174 23.14 6.80 -31.11
C LYS A 174 22.03 6.75 -30.08
N GLU A 175 20.77 7.01 -30.45
CA GLU A 175 19.64 6.87 -29.54
C GLU A 175 19.34 5.42 -29.19
N GLU A 176 19.49 4.49 -30.13
CA GLU A 176 19.30 3.06 -29.86
C GLU A 176 20.38 2.51 -28.93
N ARG A 177 21.66 2.84 -29.16
CA ARG A 177 22.75 2.44 -28.24
C ARG A 177 22.60 3.02 -26.84
N GLU A 178 22.27 4.31 -26.70
CA GLU A 178 21.99 4.89 -25.37
C GLU A 178 20.73 4.30 -24.71
N ALA A 179 19.76 3.83 -25.49
CA ALA A 179 18.57 3.18 -24.96
C ALA A 179 18.85 1.76 -24.46
N GLU A 180 19.73 1.03 -25.14
CA GLU A 180 20.20 -0.32 -24.77
C GLU A 180 21.10 -0.29 -23.53
N ASP A 181 22.13 0.57 -23.49
CA ASP A 181 23.05 0.69 -22.33
C ASP A 181 22.30 1.00 -21.02
N ASP A 182 21.30 1.88 -21.10
CA ASP A 182 20.45 2.23 -19.96
C ASP A 182 19.50 1.09 -19.56
N ALA A 183 19.04 0.27 -20.51
CA ALA A 183 18.18 -0.89 -20.23
C ALA A 183 18.97 -2.01 -19.53
N GLU A 184 20.23 -2.21 -19.92
CA GLU A 184 21.14 -3.14 -19.27
C GLU A 184 21.48 -2.70 -17.84
N HIS A 185 21.68 -1.39 -17.61
CA HIS A 185 21.89 -0.84 -16.27
C HIS A 185 20.65 -1.00 -15.36
N LEU A 186 19.44 -0.97 -15.92
CA LEU A 186 18.20 -1.25 -15.18
C LEU A 186 18.06 -2.74 -14.81
N ALA A 187 18.49 -3.65 -15.70
CA ALA A 187 18.47 -5.09 -15.44
C ALA A 187 19.48 -5.51 -14.35
N GLY A 188 20.62 -4.82 -14.25
CA GLY A 188 21.63 -5.06 -13.21
C GLY A 188 21.22 -4.71 -11.78
N TRP A 189 20.15 -3.94 -11.59
CA TRP A 189 19.63 -3.52 -10.28
C TRP A 189 18.40 -4.34 -9.83
N THR A 190 17.93 -5.27 -10.66
CA THR A 190 16.74 -6.11 -10.41
C THR A 190 17.02 -7.49 -9.80
N VAL A 191 18.22 -7.72 -9.25
CA VAL A 191 18.60 -8.93 -8.47
C VAL A 191 18.88 -8.54 -7.03
#